data_AF-A0A2H0NAT1-F1
#
_entry.id   AF-A0A2H0NAT1-F1
#
_cell.length_a   1.000
_cell.length_b   1.000
_cell.length_c   1.000
_cell.angle_alpha   90.00
_cell.angle_beta   90.00
_cell.angle_gamma   90.00
#
_symmetry.space_group_name_H-M   'P 1'
#
loop_
_entity.id
_entity.type
_entity.pdbx_description
1 polymer ?
#
loop_
_entity_poly.entity_id
_entity_poly.type
_entity_poly.pdbx_seq_one_letter_code
_entity_poly.pdbx_strand_id
1 'polypeptide(L)'
;MPEKFEFQNFKESLEKKGTLEIEKKRDMITDKQRTESKKREKILKGYQRIVAEELKKNPIELLPLFPSITIQELKEQFPDKRRIIACDFYIENIELGKENVGGYSVENVIQIDHHAPTLRMLKPISSTNLAMAYVKEEGIASPADCVVINHTDCDSVLSSAIIRGILPPEKRFGDAAIAADHTGEKNEIADLLTALEEERNLEYSLIHLKLLLDHKDLLDHKDLDEKAKILLERWLNERKRAEELTRSVEGGFKQTGNVWYAKVDKKIESVFFPAFLPETMVIIIASPLKNSDKLDIKVRLGIKAPEGLMLNKLDLPDFGGRWNAGSTKRHAGTSIPLEEYARIVNDKIKQYLAKKN
;
A
#
# COMPACT_ATOMS: atom_id res chain seq x y z
N MET A 1 73.93 9.43 25.75
CA MET A 1 72.78 9.74 24.87
C MET A 1 72.19 8.45 24.29
N PRO A 2 71.31 7.70 25.00
CA PRO A 2 70.59 6.57 24.41
C PRO A 2 69.07 6.78 24.27
N GLU A 3 68.46 7.80 24.88
CA GLU A 3 66.99 7.85 25.05
C GLU A 3 66.18 8.24 23.81
N LYS A 4 66.79 8.81 22.76
CA LYS A 4 66.04 9.23 21.56
C LYS A 4 65.75 8.11 20.56
N PHE A 5 66.53 7.03 20.56
CA PHE A 5 66.37 5.95 19.56
C PHE A 5 65.28 4.93 19.96
N GLU A 6 65.08 4.71 21.26
CA GLU A 6 64.04 3.78 21.74
C GLU A 6 62.62 4.34 21.59
N PHE A 7 62.44 5.67 21.72
CA PHE A 7 61.14 6.31 21.60
C PHE A 7 60.57 6.28 20.17
N GLN A 8 61.45 6.32 19.16
CA GLN A 8 61.05 6.33 17.75
C GLN A 8 60.63 4.92 17.28
N ASN A 9 61.36 3.88 17.70
CA ASN A 9 61.01 2.48 17.46
C ASN A 9 59.72 2.05 18.19
N PHE A 10 59.45 2.60 19.38
CA PHE A 10 58.21 2.33 20.11
C PHE A 10 56.99 2.94 19.42
N LYS A 11 57.13 4.15 18.85
CA LYS A 11 56.06 4.84 18.13
C LYS A 11 55.70 4.15 16.82
N GLU A 12 56.69 3.73 16.03
CA GLU A 12 56.48 2.94 14.80
C GLU A 12 55.89 1.55 15.08
N SER A 13 56.25 0.92 16.20
CA SER A 13 55.69 -0.37 16.64
C SER A 13 54.22 -0.24 17.04
N LEU A 14 53.84 0.84 17.72
CA LEU A 14 52.45 1.14 18.07
C LEU A 14 51.60 1.47 16.83
N GLU A 15 52.14 2.25 15.89
CA GLU A 15 51.46 2.57 14.63
C GLU A 15 51.26 1.32 13.76
N LYS A 16 52.26 0.44 13.63
CA LYS A 16 52.11 -0.84 12.90
C LYS A 16 51.11 -1.79 13.57
N LYS A 17 51.10 -1.88 14.90
CA LYS A 17 50.10 -2.68 15.64
C LYS A 17 48.69 -2.12 15.46
N GLY A 18 48.52 -0.80 15.50
CA GLY A 18 47.24 -0.14 15.24
C GLY A 18 46.69 -0.43 13.83
N THR A 19 47.54 -0.36 12.80
CA THR A 19 47.15 -0.65 11.41
C THR A 19 46.76 -2.11 11.21
N LEU A 20 47.53 -3.06 11.77
CA LEU A 20 47.23 -4.49 11.70
C LEU A 20 45.93 -4.88 12.45
N GLU A 21 45.61 -4.22 13.56
CA GLU A 21 44.33 -4.44 14.26
C GLU A 21 43.14 -3.87 13.47
N ILE A 22 43.31 -2.75 12.77
CA ILE A 22 42.29 -2.15 11.92
C ILE A 22 42.02 -3.04 10.69
N GLU A 23 43.05 -3.57 10.04
CA GLU A 23 42.90 -4.49 8.91
C GLU A 23 42.23 -5.80 9.33
N LYS A 24 42.66 -6.42 10.44
CA LYS A 24 41.99 -7.62 10.98
C LYS A 24 40.52 -7.37 11.32
N LYS A 25 40.19 -6.22 11.91
CA LYS A 25 38.79 -5.85 12.18
C LYS A 25 37.99 -5.65 10.89
N ARG A 26 38.57 -5.05 9.84
CA ARG A 26 37.93 -4.90 8.53
C ARG A 26 37.68 -6.26 7.86
N ASP A 27 38.65 -7.17 7.88
CA ASP A 27 38.51 -8.51 7.31
C ASP A 27 37.48 -9.35 8.07
N MET A 28 37.43 -9.25 9.41
CA MET A 28 36.40 -9.90 10.22
C MET A 28 34.99 -9.35 9.94
N ILE A 29 34.85 -8.04 9.71
CA ILE A 29 33.57 -7.40 9.35
C ILE A 29 33.11 -7.90 7.97
N THR A 30 34.01 -7.97 6.99
CA THR A 30 33.66 -8.42 5.64
C THR A 30 33.32 -9.91 5.60
N ASP A 31 33.99 -10.76 6.38
CA ASP A 31 33.64 -12.18 6.49
C ASP A 31 32.32 -12.42 7.22
N LYS A 32 32.02 -11.63 8.26
CA LYS A 32 30.71 -11.67 8.93
C LYS A 32 29.58 -11.27 7.98
N GLN A 33 29.75 -10.16 7.25
CA GLN A 33 28.78 -9.69 6.25
C GLN A 33 28.58 -10.71 5.11
N ARG A 34 29.65 -11.36 4.64
CA ARG A 34 29.57 -12.43 3.63
C ARG A 34 28.80 -13.64 4.15
N THR A 35 29.02 -14.02 5.40
CA THR A 35 28.35 -15.17 6.03
C THR A 35 26.86 -14.89 6.22
N GLU A 36 26.50 -13.70 6.71
CA GLU A 36 25.10 -13.27 6.85
C GLU A 36 24.39 -13.19 5.50
N SER A 37 25.07 -12.66 4.47
CA SER A 37 24.54 -12.59 3.11
C SER A 37 24.25 -13.99 2.53
N LYS A 38 25.18 -14.95 2.66
CA LYS A 38 24.96 -16.35 2.23
C LYS A 38 23.82 -17.03 2.99
N LYS A 39 23.72 -16.79 4.30
CA LYS A 39 22.62 -17.33 5.11
C LYS A 39 21.27 -16.79 4.62
N ARG A 40 21.18 -15.48 4.38
CA ARG A 40 19.98 -14.83 3.85
C ARG A 40 19.60 -15.35 2.46
N GLU A 41 20.57 -15.47 1.55
CA GLU A 41 20.32 -16.02 0.22
C GLU A 41 19.76 -17.45 0.28
N LYS A 42 20.29 -18.28 1.19
CA LYS A 42 19.77 -19.64 1.41
C LYS A 42 18.33 -19.63 1.93
N ILE A 43 18.01 -18.73 2.86
CA ILE A 43 16.65 -18.57 3.40
C ILE A 43 15.70 -18.15 2.26
N LEU A 44 16.03 -17.09 1.52
CA LEU A 44 15.23 -16.59 0.41
C LEU A 44 14.97 -17.66 -0.65
N LYS A 45 15.97 -18.45 -1.02
CA LYS A 45 15.79 -19.59 -1.96
C LYS A 45 14.82 -20.64 -1.42
N GLY A 46 14.78 -20.85 -0.11
CA GLY A 46 13.80 -21.72 0.54
C GLY A 46 12.37 -21.21 0.35
N TYR A 47 12.13 -19.93 0.66
CA TYR A 47 10.82 -19.32 0.50
C TYR A 47 10.39 -19.20 -0.97
N GLN A 48 11.31 -18.85 -1.88
CA GLN A 48 11.07 -18.86 -3.32
C GLN A 48 10.52 -20.22 -3.77
N ARG A 49 11.17 -21.31 -3.36
CA ARG A 49 10.69 -22.65 -3.70
C ARG A 49 9.31 -22.94 -3.13
N ILE A 50 9.07 -22.60 -1.86
CA ILE A 50 7.77 -22.84 -1.21
C ILE A 50 6.65 -22.08 -1.93
N VAL A 51 6.84 -20.77 -2.18
CA VAL A 51 5.84 -19.93 -2.84
C VAL A 51 5.64 -20.35 -4.30
N ALA A 52 6.70 -20.68 -5.03
CA ALA A 52 6.58 -21.20 -6.39
C ALA A 52 5.80 -22.52 -6.44
N GLU A 53 6.03 -23.43 -5.49
CA GLU A 53 5.25 -24.67 -5.37
C GLU A 53 3.78 -24.41 -4.99
N GLU A 54 3.50 -23.42 -4.13
CA GLU A 54 2.16 -22.97 -3.80
C GLU A 54 1.46 -22.40 -5.04
N LEU A 55 2.02 -21.39 -5.70
CA LEU A 55 1.44 -20.77 -6.90
C LEU A 55 1.28 -21.75 -8.07
N LYS A 56 2.16 -22.74 -8.20
CA LYS A 56 1.99 -23.81 -9.20
C LYS A 56 0.75 -24.66 -8.93
N LYS A 57 0.45 -24.98 -7.66
CA LYS A 57 -0.75 -25.75 -7.27
C LYS A 57 -2.00 -24.88 -7.30
N ASN A 58 -1.82 -23.60 -6.99
CA ASN A 58 -2.86 -22.64 -6.67
C ASN A 58 -2.62 -21.34 -7.45
N PRO A 59 -2.77 -21.35 -8.79
CA PRO A 59 -2.38 -20.23 -9.63
C PRO A 59 -3.27 -19.00 -9.42
N ILE A 60 -2.63 -17.83 -9.44
CA ILE A 60 -3.27 -16.51 -9.46
C ILE A 60 -2.70 -15.80 -10.68
N GLU A 61 -3.56 -15.35 -11.59
CA GLU A 61 -3.15 -14.69 -12.82
C GLU A 61 -3.05 -13.18 -12.60
N LEU A 62 -1.88 -12.62 -12.89
CA LEU A 62 -1.66 -11.18 -12.88
C LEU A 62 -1.91 -10.62 -14.29
N LEU A 63 -3.07 -10.00 -14.47
CA LEU A 63 -3.47 -9.33 -15.70
C LEU A 63 -2.65 -8.06 -15.93
N PRO A 64 -2.48 -7.59 -17.19
CA PRO A 64 -1.96 -6.25 -17.48
C PRO A 64 -2.72 -5.15 -16.73
N LEU A 65 -2.04 -4.03 -16.46
CA LEU A 65 -2.66 -2.90 -15.79
C LEU A 65 -3.61 -2.20 -16.78
N PHE A 66 -4.91 -2.31 -16.53
CA PHE A 66 -5.95 -1.62 -17.29
C PHE A 66 -6.76 -0.70 -16.37
N PRO A 67 -7.23 0.46 -16.86
CA PRO A 67 -8.09 1.34 -16.07
C PRO A 67 -9.46 0.72 -15.79
N SER A 68 -9.92 -0.18 -16.65
CA SER A 68 -11.14 -0.97 -16.52
C SER A 68 -11.04 -2.21 -17.41
N ILE A 69 -11.86 -3.22 -17.12
CA ILE A 69 -12.04 -4.42 -17.93
C ILE A 69 -13.52 -4.83 -17.90
N THR A 70 -14.00 -5.38 -19.00
CA THR A 70 -15.38 -5.84 -19.14
C THR A 70 -15.52 -7.33 -18.79
N ILE A 71 -16.74 -7.76 -18.49
CA ILE A 71 -17.08 -9.18 -18.28
C ILE A 71 -16.73 -10.01 -19.53
N GLN A 72 -16.98 -9.45 -20.72
CA GLN A 72 -16.75 -10.14 -21.99
C GLN A 72 -15.25 -10.39 -22.22
N GLU A 73 -14.40 -9.39 -22.00
CA GLU A 73 -12.94 -9.54 -22.14
C GLU A 73 -12.38 -10.61 -21.20
N LEU A 74 -12.85 -10.66 -19.95
CA LEU A 74 -12.45 -11.71 -19.01
C LEU A 74 -12.87 -13.11 -19.51
N LYS A 75 -14.09 -13.25 -20.04
CA LYS A 75 -14.58 -14.52 -20.57
C LYS A 75 -13.82 -14.96 -21.83
N GLU A 76 -13.46 -14.02 -22.69
CA GLU A 76 -12.64 -14.29 -23.88
C GLU A 76 -11.22 -14.71 -23.52
N GLN A 77 -10.64 -14.12 -22.47
CA GLN A 77 -9.32 -14.49 -21.99
C GLN A 77 -9.31 -15.84 -21.25
N PHE A 78 -10.43 -16.22 -20.62
CA PHE A 78 -10.55 -17.42 -19.80
C PHE A 78 -11.79 -18.27 -20.14
N PRO A 79 -11.95 -18.73 -21.40
CA PRO A 79 -13.19 -19.34 -21.88
C PRO A 79 -13.52 -20.68 -21.22
N ASP A 80 -12.49 -21.44 -20.84
CA ASP A 80 -12.64 -22.81 -20.30
C ASP A 80 -12.74 -22.85 -18.77
N LYS A 81 -12.80 -21.68 -18.11
CA LYS A 81 -12.78 -21.61 -16.64
C LYS A 81 -14.18 -21.72 -16.08
N ARG A 82 -14.33 -22.61 -15.08
CA ARG A 82 -15.61 -22.83 -14.41
C ARG A 82 -16.15 -21.54 -13.78
N ARG A 83 -15.27 -20.79 -13.12
CA ARG A 83 -15.51 -19.44 -12.60
C ARG A 83 -14.28 -18.58 -12.84
N ILE A 84 -14.49 -17.28 -12.99
CA ILE A 84 -13.44 -16.26 -12.99
C ILE A 84 -13.68 -15.38 -11.77
N ILE A 85 -12.75 -15.38 -10.83
CA ILE A 85 -12.84 -14.62 -9.58
C ILE A 85 -11.82 -13.49 -9.64
N ALA A 86 -12.31 -12.28 -9.92
CA ALA A 86 -11.51 -11.07 -9.96
C ALA A 86 -11.41 -10.48 -8.56
N CYS A 87 -10.19 -10.25 -8.08
CA CYS A 87 -9.94 -9.68 -6.77
C CYS A 87 -9.37 -8.27 -6.93
N ASP A 88 -10.00 -7.33 -6.21
CA ASP A 88 -9.47 -5.99 -5.95
C ASP A 88 -9.23 -5.12 -7.19
N PHE A 89 -10.06 -5.27 -8.22
CA PHE A 89 -10.17 -4.27 -9.27
C PHE A 89 -11.59 -4.20 -9.81
N TYR A 90 -11.94 -3.03 -10.35
CA TYR A 90 -13.26 -2.77 -10.89
C TYR A 90 -13.47 -3.47 -12.26
N ILE A 91 -14.56 -4.24 -12.35
CA ILE A 91 -15.10 -4.74 -13.62
C ILE A 91 -16.26 -3.85 -14.03
N GLU A 92 -16.28 -3.41 -15.29
CA GLU A 92 -17.32 -2.50 -15.76
C GLU A 92 -18.73 -3.08 -15.61
N ASN A 93 -19.61 -2.33 -14.92
CA ASN A 93 -21.04 -2.60 -14.76
C ASN A 93 -21.36 -3.93 -14.06
N ILE A 94 -20.40 -4.52 -13.36
CA ILE A 94 -20.59 -5.77 -12.63
C ILE A 94 -21.64 -5.65 -11.52
N GLU A 95 -21.83 -4.45 -10.97
CA GLU A 95 -22.84 -4.12 -9.98
C GLU A 95 -24.28 -4.21 -10.50
N LEU A 96 -24.47 -4.28 -11.82
CA LEU A 96 -25.78 -4.59 -12.43
C LEU A 96 -26.15 -6.07 -12.31
N GLY A 97 -25.20 -6.91 -11.88
CA GLY A 97 -25.38 -8.33 -11.64
C GLY A 97 -26.01 -8.66 -10.29
N LYS A 98 -25.79 -9.90 -9.85
CA LYS A 98 -26.23 -10.38 -8.54
C LYS A 98 -25.21 -10.02 -7.46
N GLU A 99 -25.70 -9.35 -6.43
CA GLU A 99 -24.95 -9.12 -5.20
C GLU A 99 -24.65 -10.45 -4.46
N ASN A 100 -23.42 -10.62 -3.98
CA ASN A 100 -22.99 -11.76 -3.16
C ASN A 100 -22.09 -11.28 -2.00
N VAL A 101 -21.75 -12.17 -1.06
CA VAL A 101 -20.97 -11.79 0.14
C VAL A 101 -19.59 -11.16 -0.17
N GLY A 102 -18.99 -11.52 -1.31
CA GLY A 102 -17.71 -10.97 -1.76
C GLY A 102 -17.83 -9.69 -2.60
N GLY A 103 -19.02 -9.36 -3.10
CA GLY A 103 -19.23 -8.21 -3.96
C GLY A 103 -20.38 -8.47 -4.93
N TYR A 104 -20.04 -8.64 -6.20
CA TYR A 104 -21.01 -8.79 -7.30
C TYR A 104 -20.62 -9.95 -8.22
N SER A 105 -21.59 -10.42 -8.99
CA SER A 105 -21.40 -11.54 -9.92
C SER A 105 -22.34 -11.46 -11.10
N VAL A 106 -21.83 -11.84 -12.28
CA VAL A 106 -22.59 -12.01 -13.50
C VAL A 106 -22.15 -13.33 -14.12
N GLU A 107 -23.10 -14.25 -14.32
CA GLU A 107 -22.84 -15.59 -14.84
C GLU A 107 -21.74 -16.33 -14.04
N ASN A 108 -20.62 -16.66 -14.69
CA ASN A 108 -19.47 -17.33 -14.08
C ASN A 108 -18.37 -16.35 -13.61
N VAL A 109 -18.57 -15.04 -13.74
CA VAL A 109 -17.64 -14.01 -13.27
C VAL A 109 -18.07 -13.51 -11.90
N ILE A 110 -17.17 -13.59 -10.93
CA ILE A 110 -17.35 -13.15 -9.55
C ILE A 110 -16.33 -12.07 -9.28
N GLN A 111 -16.78 -10.96 -8.71
CA GLN A 111 -15.93 -9.85 -8.33
C GLN A 111 -15.88 -9.75 -6.80
N ILE A 112 -14.67 -9.82 -6.28
CA ILE A 112 -14.31 -9.63 -4.87
C ILE A 112 -13.60 -8.29 -4.77
N ASP A 113 -14.37 -7.23 -4.61
CA ASP A 113 -13.89 -5.86 -4.83
C ASP A 113 -14.71 -4.83 -4.06
N HIS A 114 -14.05 -3.84 -3.47
CA HIS A 114 -14.71 -2.74 -2.76
C HIS A 114 -14.89 -1.46 -3.59
N HIS A 115 -14.57 -1.47 -4.89
CA HIS A 115 -14.57 -0.26 -5.73
C HIS A 115 -15.90 -0.01 -6.42
N ALA A 116 -16.79 -1.01 -6.50
CA ALA A 116 -18.11 -0.87 -7.11
C ALA A 116 -18.88 0.33 -6.54
N PRO A 117 -19.45 1.23 -7.39
CA PRO A 117 -20.02 2.51 -6.98
C PRO A 117 -21.42 2.39 -6.34
N THR A 118 -21.54 1.56 -5.31
CA THR A 118 -22.81 1.16 -4.68
C THR A 118 -22.80 1.51 -3.19
N LEU A 119 -23.97 1.76 -2.61
CA LEU A 119 -24.11 2.12 -1.19
C LEU A 119 -23.40 1.12 -0.25
N ARG A 120 -23.43 -0.17 -0.57
CA ARG A 120 -22.77 -1.22 0.21
C ARG A 120 -21.25 -1.01 0.33
N MET A 121 -20.62 -0.47 -0.71
CA MET A 121 -19.17 -0.25 -0.77
C MET A 121 -18.75 1.13 -0.27
N LEU A 122 -19.70 2.00 0.10
CA LEU A 122 -19.42 3.34 0.64
C LEU A 122 -19.10 3.30 2.14
N LYS A 123 -18.21 2.41 2.54
CA LYS A 123 -17.79 2.24 3.93
C LYS A 123 -16.33 1.79 4.00
N PRO A 124 -15.67 1.89 5.15
CA PRO A 124 -14.30 1.41 5.34
C PRO A 124 -14.26 -0.12 5.35
N ILE A 125 -14.28 -0.74 4.17
CA ILE A 125 -14.18 -2.18 3.93
C ILE A 125 -13.16 -2.41 2.83
N SER A 126 -12.34 -3.47 2.90
CA SER A 126 -11.41 -3.84 1.84
C SER A 126 -11.87 -5.07 1.04
N SER A 127 -11.31 -5.26 -0.15
CA SER A 127 -11.45 -6.48 -0.97
C SER A 127 -10.99 -7.72 -0.22
N THR A 128 -9.98 -7.60 0.66
CA THR A 128 -9.53 -8.66 1.57
C THR A 128 -10.60 -9.03 2.59
N ASN A 129 -11.31 -8.06 3.18
CA ASN A 129 -12.43 -8.39 4.08
C ASN A 129 -13.55 -9.13 3.33
N LEU A 130 -13.83 -8.70 2.10
CA LEU A 130 -14.80 -9.36 1.23
C LEU A 130 -14.37 -10.78 0.85
N ALA A 131 -13.09 -10.99 0.55
CA ALA A 131 -12.51 -12.31 0.28
C ALA A 131 -12.63 -13.25 1.49
N MET A 132 -12.34 -12.76 2.70
CA MET A 132 -12.49 -13.55 3.92
C MET A 132 -13.95 -13.97 4.15
N ALA A 133 -14.89 -13.05 3.94
CA ALA A 133 -16.32 -13.34 4.07
C ALA A 133 -16.78 -14.37 3.02
N TYR A 134 -16.32 -14.22 1.78
CA TYR A 134 -16.55 -15.16 0.70
C TYR A 134 -16.01 -16.56 1.00
N VAL A 135 -14.75 -16.69 1.41
CA VAL A 135 -14.16 -18.02 1.74
C VAL A 135 -14.88 -18.68 2.90
N LYS A 136 -15.37 -17.91 3.87
CA LYS A 136 -16.15 -18.44 4.99
C LYS A 136 -17.50 -19.03 4.54
N GLU A 137 -18.14 -18.46 3.53
CA GLU A 137 -19.47 -18.87 3.05
C GLU A 137 -19.39 -19.92 1.94
N GLU A 138 -18.51 -19.70 0.96
CA GLU A 138 -18.44 -20.45 -0.30
C GLU A 138 -17.23 -21.40 -0.35
N GLY A 139 -16.30 -21.29 0.60
CA GLY A 139 -15.02 -21.97 0.56
C GLY A 139 -14.00 -21.31 -0.38
N ILE A 140 -12.82 -21.91 -0.45
CA ILE A 140 -11.74 -21.46 -1.35
C ILE A 140 -12.05 -21.79 -2.82
N ALA A 141 -11.40 -21.06 -3.73
CA ALA A 141 -11.45 -21.33 -5.17
C ALA A 141 -10.84 -22.70 -5.50
N SER A 142 -11.55 -23.49 -6.30
CA SER A 142 -11.09 -24.79 -6.78
C SER A 142 -10.01 -24.63 -7.87
N PRO A 143 -9.23 -25.68 -8.18
CA PRO A 143 -8.27 -25.65 -9.30
C PRO A 143 -8.90 -25.37 -10.68
N ALA A 144 -10.20 -25.63 -10.86
CA ALA A 144 -10.93 -25.33 -12.10
C ALA A 144 -11.35 -23.85 -12.22
N ASP A 145 -11.24 -23.07 -11.14
CA ASP A 145 -11.54 -21.65 -11.11
C ASP A 145 -10.29 -20.82 -11.44
N CYS A 146 -10.47 -19.72 -12.15
CA CYS A 146 -9.46 -18.70 -12.35
C CYS A 146 -9.57 -17.65 -11.23
N VAL A 147 -8.43 -17.26 -10.65
CA VAL A 147 -8.34 -16.13 -9.72
C VAL A 147 -7.43 -15.12 -10.37
N VAL A 148 -7.91 -13.89 -10.52
CA VAL A 148 -7.22 -12.85 -11.29
C VAL A 148 -7.09 -11.57 -10.46
N ILE A 149 -5.98 -10.87 -10.63
CA ILE A 149 -5.67 -9.53 -10.11
C ILE A 149 -5.04 -8.70 -11.22
N ASN A 150 -5.00 -7.37 -11.13
CA ASN A 150 -4.30 -6.51 -12.11
C ASN A 150 -3.21 -5.61 -11.50
N HIS A 151 -3.18 -5.47 -10.17
CA HIS A 151 -2.10 -4.88 -9.38
C HIS A 151 -1.68 -5.80 -8.23
N THR A 152 -0.61 -5.42 -7.52
CA THR A 152 -0.02 -6.21 -6.41
C THR A 152 0.20 -5.34 -5.18
N ASP A 153 -0.74 -4.45 -4.90
CA ASP A 153 -0.83 -3.75 -3.62
C ASP A 153 -1.29 -4.70 -2.51
N CYS A 154 -1.36 -4.18 -1.28
CA CYS A 154 -1.69 -4.95 -0.10
C CYS A 154 -3.04 -5.69 -0.26
N ASP A 155 -4.07 -5.01 -0.73
CA ASP A 155 -5.41 -5.57 -0.81
C ASP A 155 -5.53 -6.65 -1.91
N SER A 156 -4.91 -6.45 -3.08
CA SER A 156 -4.88 -7.46 -4.15
C SER A 156 -4.11 -8.73 -3.77
N VAL A 157 -2.94 -8.58 -3.15
CA VAL A 157 -2.12 -9.73 -2.75
C VAL A 157 -2.85 -10.55 -1.69
N LEU A 158 -3.42 -9.91 -0.66
CA LEU A 158 -4.08 -10.60 0.43
C LEU A 158 -5.40 -11.23 0.00
N SER A 159 -6.26 -10.49 -0.70
CA SER A 159 -7.57 -10.99 -1.16
C SER A 159 -7.42 -12.21 -2.07
N SER A 160 -6.56 -12.14 -3.09
CA SER A 160 -6.35 -13.23 -4.03
C SER A 160 -5.74 -14.48 -3.39
N ALA A 161 -4.76 -14.30 -2.48
CA ALA A 161 -4.15 -15.39 -1.74
C ALA A 161 -5.14 -16.08 -0.79
N ILE A 162 -6.06 -15.33 -0.16
CA ILE A 162 -7.13 -15.89 0.68
C ILE A 162 -8.15 -16.65 -0.17
N ILE A 163 -8.66 -16.04 -1.24
CA ILE A 163 -9.60 -16.70 -2.16
C ILE A 163 -9.05 -18.03 -2.64
N ARG A 164 -7.75 -18.07 -2.95
CA ARG A 164 -7.08 -19.26 -3.47
C ARG A 164 -6.70 -20.27 -2.38
N GLY A 165 -6.75 -19.90 -1.10
CA GLY A 165 -6.37 -20.76 0.02
C GLY A 165 -4.86 -20.87 0.26
N ILE A 166 -4.07 -19.93 -0.26
CA ILE A 166 -2.65 -19.77 0.07
C ILE A 166 -2.50 -19.17 1.48
N LEU A 167 -3.40 -18.23 1.83
CA LEU A 167 -3.50 -17.65 3.16
C LEU A 167 -4.83 -18.04 3.82
N PRO A 168 -4.84 -18.24 5.15
CA PRO A 168 -6.08 -18.41 5.89
C PRO A 168 -6.84 -17.07 6.01
N PRO A 169 -8.19 -17.08 6.11
CA PRO A 169 -9.00 -15.87 6.26
C PRO A 169 -8.93 -15.32 7.69
N GLU A 170 -7.80 -14.73 8.07
CA GLU A 170 -7.53 -14.20 9.41
C GLU A 170 -7.75 -12.69 9.51
N LYS A 171 -8.26 -12.23 10.66
CA LYS A 171 -8.56 -10.81 10.92
C LYS A 171 -7.39 -9.87 10.60
N ARG A 172 -6.16 -10.25 10.92
CA ARG A 172 -4.95 -9.43 10.70
C ARG A 172 -4.74 -9.03 9.23
N PHE A 173 -5.19 -9.85 8.27
CA PHE A 173 -5.07 -9.52 6.85
C PHE A 173 -6.10 -8.47 6.44
N GLY A 174 -7.34 -8.60 6.93
CA GLY A 174 -8.35 -7.57 6.76
C GLY A 174 -7.94 -6.23 7.38
N ASP A 175 -7.38 -6.26 8.60
CA ASP A 175 -6.88 -5.05 9.27
C ASP A 175 -5.72 -4.40 8.50
N ALA A 176 -4.84 -5.22 7.90
CA ALA A 176 -3.74 -4.72 7.08
C ALA A 176 -4.21 -4.04 5.80
N ALA A 177 -5.16 -4.65 5.09
CA ALA A 177 -5.73 -4.04 3.89
C ALA A 177 -6.48 -2.72 4.19
N ILE A 178 -7.26 -2.67 5.27
CA ILE A 178 -7.89 -1.42 5.73
C ILE A 178 -6.85 -0.34 6.05
N ALA A 179 -5.73 -0.72 6.69
CA ALA A 179 -4.63 0.19 6.97
C ALA A 179 -3.99 0.73 5.68
N ALA A 180 -3.81 -0.13 4.68
CA ALA A 180 -3.24 0.22 3.38
C ALA A 180 -4.15 1.14 2.55
N ASP A 181 -5.48 0.94 2.54
CA ASP A 181 -6.36 1.70 1.64
C ASP A 181 -7.02 2.91 2.29
N HIS A 182 -7.33 2.82 3.58
CA HIS A 182 -8.31 3.70 4.21
C HIS A 182 -7.71 4.51 5.35
N THR A 183 -7.15 3.84 6.36
CA THR A 183 -6.82 4.52 7.62
C THR A 183 -5.38 5.05 7.66
N GLY A 184 -4.46 4.38 6.97
CA GLY A 184 -3.04 4.70 7.07
C GLY A 184 -2.43 4.36 8.43
N GLU A 185 -3.10 3.53 9.24
CA GLU A 185 -2.56 3.07 10.52
C GLU A 185 -1.26 2.29 10.33
N LYS A 186 -0.45 2.23 11.39
CA LYS A 186 0.80 1.45 11.35
C LYS A 186 0.43 -0.04 11.31
N ASN A 187 0.90 -0.74 10.29
CA ASN A 187 0.68 -2.17 10.13
C ASN A 187 1.80 -2.77 9.28
N GLU A 188 2.50 -3.77 9.80
CA GLU A 188 3.71 -4.32 9.15
C GLU A 188 3.41 -5.02 7.82
N ILE A 189 2.26 -5.68 7.70
CA ILE A 189 1.83 -6.33 6.46
C ILE A 189 1.48 -5.26 5.42
N ALA A 190 0.75 -4.22 5.83
CA ALA A 190 0.40 -3.10 4.96
C ALA A 190 1.66 -2.36 4.47
N ASP A 191 2.55 -2.00 5.41
CA ASP A 191 3.77 -1.26 5.10
C ASP A 191 4.70 -2.06 4.18
N LEU A 192 4.83 -3.38 4.40
CA LEU A 192 5.61 -4.25 3.52
C LEU A 192 4.98 -4.36 2.13
N LEU A 193 3.72 -4.78 2.03
CA LEU A 193 3.12 -5.06 0.72
C LEU A 193 2.94 -3.79 -0.11
N THR A 194 2.55 -2.67 0.49
CA THR A 194 2.46 -1.39 -0.23
C THR A 194 3.83 -0.91 -0.70
N ALA A 195 4.91 -1.14 0.07
CA ALA A 195 6.25 -0.81 -0.38
C ALA A 195 6.69 -1.61 -1.62
N LEU A 196 6.17 -2.83 -1.78
CA LEU A 196 6.49 -3.74 -2.88
C LEU A 196 5.58 -3.59 -4.11
N GLU A 197 4.49 -2.81 -4.03
CA GLU A 197 3.47 -2.69 -5.08
C GLU A 197 4.06 -2.37 -6.47
N GLU A 198 4.99 -1.40 -6.53
CA GLU A 198 5.60 -0.94 -7.79
C GLU A 198 6.37 -2.04 -8.54
N GLU A 199 6.76 -3.12 -7.84
CA GLU A 199 7.43 -4.26 -8.45
C GLU A 199 6.50 -5.11 -9.30
N ARG A 200 5.20 -5.01 -9.06
CA ARG A 200 4.16 -5.71 -9.80
C ARG A 200 4.47 -7.21 -9.96
N ASN A 201 4.94 -7.80 -8.86
CA ASN A 201 5.40 -9.18 -8.79
C ASN A 201 4.75 -9.89 -7.59
N LEU A 202 3.74 -10.70 -7.90
CA LEU A 202 2.96 -11.42 -6.89
C LEU A 202 3.82 -12.44 -6.12
N GLU A 203 4.64 -13.23 -6.81
CA GLU A 203 5.52 -14.21 -6.17
C GLU A 203 6.47 -13.52 -5.20
N TYR A 204 7.08 -12.41 -5.61
CA TYR A 204 7.97 -11.60 -4.78
C TYR A 204 7.28 -11.04 -3.54
N SER A 205 6.03 -10.59 -3.69
CA SER A 205 5.21 -10.08 -2.59
C SER A 205 4.87 -11.20 -1.59
N LEU A 206 4.48 -12.37 -2.08
CA LEU A 206 4.15 -13.53 -1.25
C LEU A 206 5.37 -14.12 -0.52
N ILE A 207 6.55 -14.14 -1.15
CA ILE A 207 7.82 -14.55 -0.49
C ILE A 207 8.07 -13.68 0.73
N HIS A 208 8.01 -12.35 0.56
CA HIS A 208 8.30 -11.41 1.63
C HIS A 208 7.19 -11.39 2.69
N LEU A 209 5.94 -11.56 2.29
CA LEU A 209 4.85 -11.77 3.24
C LEU A 209 5.08 -13.03 4.08
N LYS A 210 5.42 -14.16 3.47
CA LYS A 210 5.65 -15.41 4.21
C LYS A 210 6.82 -15.31 5.18
N LEU A 211 7.91 -14.65 4.75
CA LEU A 211 9.02 -14.27 5.64
C LEU A 211 8.53 -13.45 6.84
N LEU A 212 7.62 -12.48 6.61
CA LEU A 212 7.00 -11.69 7.67
C LEU A 212 6.15 -12.50 8.64
N LEU A 213 5.36 -13.44 8.13
CA LEU A 213 4.49 -14.24 8.97
C LEU A 213 5.27 -15.26 9.82
N ASP A 214 6.36 -15.81 9.28
CA ASP A 214 7.17 -16.82 9.95
C ASP A 214 8.20 -16.23 10.93
N HIS A 215 8.65 -14.99 10.68
CA HIS A 215 9.63 -14.29 11.51
C HIS A 215 8.97 -13.07 12.19
N LYS A 216 8.41 -13.30 13.40
CA LYS A 216 7.66 -12.31 14.20
C LYS A 216 8.41 -11.00 14.54
N ASP A 217 9.74 -10.95 14.36
CA ASP A 217 10.58 -9.79 14.69
C ASP A 217 11.18 -9.13 13.44
N LEU A 218 10.32 -8.75 12.49
CA LEU A 218 10.77 -8.17 11.23
C LEU A 218 11.20 -6.70 11.32
N LEU A 219 11.11 -6.09 12.51
CA LEU A 219 11.68 -4.77 12.79
C LEU A 219 13.20 -4.70 12.60
N ASP A 220 13.88 -5.86 12.58
CA ASP A 220 15.31 -5.90 12.26
C ASP A 220 15.58 -5.99 10.74
N HIS A 221 14.55 -6.23 9.91
CA HIS A 221 14.63 -6.33 8.44
C HIS A 221 15.74 -7.27 7.93
N LYS A 222 16.30 -8.14 8.78
CA LYS A 222 17.54 -8.88 8.48
C LYS A 222 17.37 -9.87 7.33
N ASP A 223 16.19 -10.49 7.26
CA ASP A 223 15.89 -11.58 6.34
C ASP A 223 15.24 -11.14 5.02
N LEU A 224 14.76 -9.88 4.93
CA LEU A 224 14.37 -9.29 3.64
C LEU A 224 15.58 -9.25 2.71
N ASP A 225 15.36 -9.39 1.40
CA ASP A 225 16.43 -9.06 0.46
C ASP A 225 16.70 -7.55 0.43
N GLU A 226 17.83 -7.15 -0.16
CA GLU A 226 18.29 -5.76 -0.16
C GLU A 226 17.30 -4.80 -0.83
N LYS A 227 16.63 -5.24 -1.89
CA LYS A 227 15.69 -4.43 -2.64
C LYS A 227 14.42 -4.19 -1.81
N ALA A 228 13.88 -5.24 -1.20
CA ALA A 228 12.72 -5.12 -0.31
C ALA A 228 13.00 -4.20 0.89
N LYS A 229 14.21 -4.25 1.46
CA LYS A 229 14.62 -3.33 2.54
C LYS A 229 14.59 -1.87 2.09
N ILE A 230 15.21 -1.56 0.96
CA ILE A 230 15.28 -0.20 0.43
C ILE A 230 13.87 0.35 0.16
N LEU A 231 13.00 -0.47 -0.42
CA LEU A 231 11.61 -0.08 -0.70
C LEU A 231 10.82 0.18 0.59
N LEU A 232 10.94 -0.71 1.59
CA LEU A 232 10.28 -0.55 2.88
C LEU A 232 10.81 0.66 3.65
N GLU A 233 12.13 0.88 3.68
CA GLU A 233 12.73 2.06 4.32
C GLU A 233 12.23 3.36 3.66
N ARG A 234 12.15 3.40 2.33
CA ARG A 234 11.55 4.53 1.59
C ARG A 234 10.12 4.77 2.04
N TRP A 235 9.29 3.73 2.11
CA TRP A 235 7.90 3.83 2.54
C TRP A 235 7.76 4.33 3.99
N LEU A 236 8.55 3.76 4.92
CA LEU A 236 8.55 4.17 6.32
C LEU A 236 9.05 5.61 6.50
N ASN A 237 9.98 6.07 5.66
CA ASN A 237 10.41 7.47 5.67
C ASN A 237 9.31 8.41 5.15
N GLU A 238 8.52 8.01 4.15
CA GLU A 238 7.34 8.79 3.73
C GLU A 238 6.30 8.89 4.86
N ARG A 239 6.07 7.80 5.59
CA ARG A 239 5.20 7.80 6.78
C ARG A 239 5.70 8.77 7.86
N LYS A 240 7.00 8.74 8.19
CA LYS A 240 7.62 9.69 9.14
C LYS A 240 7.45 11.14 8.66
N ARG A 241 7.70 11.42 7.38
CA ARG A 241 7.51 12.75 6.80
C ARG A 241 6.06 13.23 6.92
N ALA A 242 5.09 12.33 6.75
CA ALA A 242 3.68 12.65 6.91
C ALA A 242 3.33 12.95 8.37
N GLU A 243 3.88 12.18 9.32
CA GLU A 243 3.73 12.43 10.76
C GLU A 243 4.33 13.79 11.15
N GLU A 244 5.55 14.09 10.70
CA GLU A 244 6.22 15.38 10.92
C GLU A 244 5.40 16.55 10.39
N LEU A 245 4.82 16.43 9.19
CA LEU A 245 3.97 17.46 8.60
C LEU A 245 2.75 17.78 9.47
N THR A 246 2.15 16.78 10.11
CA THR A 246 1.00 16.98 11.02
C THR A 246 1.37 17.67 12.33
N ARG A 247 2.64 17.58 12.74
CA ARG A 247 3.16 18.20 13.97
C ARG A 247 3.77 19.58 13.75
N SER A 248 4.08 19.95 12.50
CA SER A 248 4.75 21.20 12.20
C SER A 248 3.86 22.42 12.46
N VAL A 249 4.39 23.42 13.15
CA VAL A 249 3.71 24.71 13.35
C VAL A 249 3.84 25.58 12.09
N GLU A 250 5.01 25.55 11.44
CA GLU A 250 5.27 26.29 10.21
C GLU A 250 5.17 25.34 9.00
N GLY A 251 4.35 25.69 8.01
CA GLY A 251 4.13 24.85 6.82
C GLY A 251 3.33 23.56 7.07
N GLY A 252 2.92 23.29 8.31
CA GLY A 252 2.04 22.18 8.66
C GLY A 252 0.59 22.39 8.22
N PHE A 253 -0.30 21.53 8.72
CA PHE A 253 -1.71 21.63 8.38
C PHE A 253 -2.37 22.88 8.97
N LYS A 254 -3.21 23.51 8.14
CA LYS A 254 -4.16 24.55 8.51
C LYS A 254 -5.57 23.97 8.50
N GLN A 255 -6.49 24.65 9.19
CA GLN A 255 -7.89 24.24 9.24
C GLN A 255 -8.82 25.33 8.70
N THR A 256 -9.82 24.91 7.91
CA THR A 256 -10.97 25.75 7.53
C THR A 256 -12.26 24.94 7.70
N GLY A 257 -13.00 25.23 8.77
CA GLY A 257 -14.17 24.45 9.16
C GLY A 257 -13.86 22.97 9.35
N ASN A 258 -14.47 22.12 8.52
CA ASN A 258 -14.33 20.65 8.57
C ASN A 258 -13.14 20.10 7.75
N VAL A 259 -12.34 20.99 7.16
CA VAL A 259 -11.26 20.64 6.23
C VAL A 259 -9.92 21.00 6.84
N TRP A 260 -9.02 20.02 6.86
CA TRP A 260 -7.60 20.22 7.16
C TRP A 260 -6.81 20.19 5.86
N TYR A 261 -5.92 21.16 5.66
CA TYR A 261 -5.16 21.28 4.43
C TYR A 261 -3.70 21.68 4.65
N ALA A 262 -2.80 21.14 3.83
CA ALA A 262 -1.38 21.51 3.80
C ALA A 262 -0.84 21.58 2.37
N LYS A 263 0.16 22.44 2.16
CA LYS A 263 0.95 22.51 0.93
C LYS A 263 2.31 21.90 1.19
N VAL A 264 2.79 21.06 0.30
CA VAL A 264 4.10 20.43 0.36
C VAL A 264 4.89 20.67 -0.93
N ASP A 265 6.20 20.77 -0.82
CA ASP A 265 7.08 20.99 -1.99
C ASP A 265 7.24 19.76 -2.87
N LYS A 266 7.01 18.58 -2.29
CA LYS A 266 7.08 17.28 -2.98
C LYS A 266 5.87 16.44 -2.61
N LYS A 267 5.38 15.66 -3.59
CA LYS A 267 4.30 14.70 -3.41
C LYS A 267 4.56 13.86 -2.16
N ILE A 268 3.53 13.75 -1.32
CA ILE A 268 3.48 12.85 -0.17
C ILE A 268 2.27 11.93 -0.33
N GLU A 269 2.35 10.73 0.25
CA GLU A 269 1.21 9.82 0.20
C GLU A 269 0.13 10.22 1.20
N SER A 270 -1.06 10.44 0.65
CA SER A 270 -2.19 10.98 1.42
C SER A 270 -2.85 9.93 2.33
N VAL A 271 -2.50 8.66 2.12
CA VAL A 271 -3.06 7.53 2.86
C VAL A 271 -2.75 7.58 4.35
N PHE A 272 -1.62 8.17 4.76
CA PHE A 272 -1.19 8.19 6.16
C PHE A 272 -1.98 9.16 7.05
N PHE A 273 -2.50 10.24 6.47
CA PHE A 273 -3.05 11.34 7.25
C PHE A 273 -4.32 11.04 8.05
N PRO A 274 -5.24 10.14 7.64
CA PRO A 274 -6.38 9.79 8.48
C PRO A 274 -5.96 9.29 9.87
N ALA A 275 -4.90 8.49 9.98
CA ALA A 275 -4.36 8.04 11.27
C ALA A 275 -3.72 9.17 12.09
N PHE A 276 -3.07 10.13 11.43
CA PHE A 276 -2.40 11.26 12.12
C PHE A 276 -3.34 12.44 12.44
N LEU A 277 -4.48 12.53 11.76
CA LEU A 277 -5.51 13.55 11.95
C LEU A 277 -6.87 12.87 12.23
N PRO A 278 -7.00 12.13 13.34
CA PRO A 278 -8.17 11.28 13.60
C PRO A 278 -9.47 12.06 13.82
N GLU A 279 -9.39 13.36 14.10
CA GLU A 279 -10.54 14.24 14.32
C GLU A 279 -11.04 14.93 13.04
N THR A 280 -10.41 14.65 11.90
CA THR A 280 -10.68 15.35 10.64
C THR A 280 -11.75 14.66 9.81
N MET A 281 -12.65 15.44 9.19
CA MET A 281 -13.62 14.94 8.19
C MET A 281 -13.04 14.88 6.78
N VAL A 282 -12.31 15.92 6.36
CA VAL A 282 -11.67 15.98 5.04
C VAL A 282 -10.25 16.50 5.14
N ILE A 283 -9.33 15.79 4.48
CA ILE A 283 -7.90 16.09 4.44
C ILE A 283 -7.55 16.47 3.01
N ILE A 284 -6.85 17.60 2.85
CA ILE A 284 -6.36 18.10 1.56
C ILE A 284 -4.85 18.25 1.60
N ILE A 285 -4.17 17.73 0.58
CA ILE A 285 -2.74 17.95 0.37
C ILE A 285 -2.53 18.50 -1.02
N ALA A 286 -1.87 19.65 -1.13
CA ALA A 286 -1.41 20.18 -2.41
C ALA A 286 0.09 19.96 -2.61
N SER A 287 0.46 19.53 -3.80
CA SER A 287 1.85 19.48 -4.25
C SER A 287 1.99 20.02 -5.68
N PRO A 288 3.16 20.58 -6.05
CA PRO A 288 3.36 21.07 -7.41
C PRO A 288 3.33 19.91 -8.43
N LEU A 289 2.68 20.12 -9.57
CA LEU A 289 2.79 19.20 -10.69
C LEU A 289 4.14 19.38 -11.41
N LYS A 290 4.75 18.26 -11.80
CA LYS A 290 6.02 18.30 -12.53
C LYS A 290 5.82 19.03 -13.87
N ASN A 291 6.68 20.00 -14.15
CA ASN A 291 6.67 20.79 -15.39
C ASN A 291 5.36 21.59 -15.61
N SER A 292 4.68 22.01 -14.54
CA SER A 292 3.49 22.84 -14.61
C SER A 292 3.45 23.83 -13.44
N ASP A 293 2.79 24.96 -13.64
CA ASP A 293 2.44 25.94 -12.61
C ASP A 293 1.22 25.51 -11.77
N LYS A 294 0.54 24.41 -12.16
CA LYS A 294 -0.63 23.86 -11.48
C LYS A 294 -0.29 23.01 -10.27
N LEU A 295 -1.28 22.84 -9.41
CA LEU A 295 -1.23 21.99 -8.23
C LEU A 295 -1.96 20.66 -8.47
N ASP A 296 -1.36 19.57 -7.99
CA ASP A 296 -2.06 18.32 -7.67
C ASP A 296 -2.63 18.45 -6.25
N ILE A 297 -3.93 18.65 -6.17
CA ILE A 297 -4.68 18.71 -4.92
C ILE A 297 -5.31 17.34 -4.70
N LYS A 298 -4.75 16.58 -3.76
CA LYS A 298 -5.31 15.33 -3.26
C LYS A 298 -6.32 15.64 -2.17
N VAL A 299 -7.53 15.06 -2.28
CA VAL A 299 -8.60 15.17 -1.28
C VAL A 299 -8.95 13.77 -0.80
N ARG A 300 -9.04 13.57 0.52
CA ARG A 300 -9.40 12.30 1.14
C ARG A 300 -10.32 12.53 2.33
N LEU A 301 -11.28 11.63 2.54
CA LEU A 301 -12.09 11.60 3.75
C LEU A 301 -11.24 11.13 4.93
N GLY A 302 -11.34 11.86 6.05
CA GLY A 302 -10.76 11.45 7.32
C GLY A 302 -11.69 10.55 8.11
N ILE A 303 -11.22 10.07 9.26
CA ILE A 303 -11.93 9.08 10.10
C ILE A 303 -13.29 9.60 10.59
N LYS A 304 -13.45 10.92 10.80
CA LYS A 304 -14.71 11.54 11.24
C LYS A 304 -15.68 11.87 10.11
N ALA A 305 -15.37 11.52 8.87
CA ALA A 305 -16.30 11.72 7.77
C ALA A 305 -17.63 10.98 8.07
N PRO A 306 -18.78 11.65 7.98
CA PRO A 306 -20.06 11.01 8.25
C PRO A 306 -20.38 9.96 7.18
N GLU A 307 -21.10 8.91 7.59
CA GLU A 307 -21.55 7.86 6.68
C GLU A 307 -22.37 8.44 5.52
N GLY A 308 -22.07 7.96 4.31
CA GLY A 308 -22.71 8.40 3.06
C GLY A 308 -22.16 9.71 2.48
N LEU A 309 -21.14 10.33 3.07
CA LEU A 309 -20.41 11.42 2.42
C LEU A 309 -19.55 10.86 1.29
N MET A 310 -19.71 11.40 0.08
CA MET A 310 -19.00 10.95 -1.11
C MET A 310 -18.34 12.13 -1.83
N LEU A 311 -17.00 12.17 -1.88
CA LEU A 311 -16.25 13.24 -2.52
C LEU A 311 -16.60 13.40 -4.01
N ASN A 312 -16.77 12.29 -4.73
CA ASN A 312 -17.16 12.28 -6.14
C ASN A 312 -18.60 12.76 -6.41
N LYS A 313 -19.38 13.07 -5.38
CA LYS A 313 -20.72 13.67 -5.49
C LYS A 313 -20.78 15.13 -5.02
N LEU A 314 -19.66 15.70 -4.58
CA LEU A 314 -19.59 17.08 -4.11
C LEU A 314 -19.40 18.11 -5.23
N ASP A 315 -19.21 17.66 -6.48
CA ASP A 315 -18.97 18.54 -7.63
C ASP A 315 -17.81 19.50 -7.35
N LEU A 316 -16.65 18.91 -7.07
CA LEU A 316 -15.41 19.63 -6.75
C LEU A 316 -14.69 20.01 -8.05
N PRO A 317 -14.09 21.21 -8.15
CA PRO A 317 -13.40 21.64 -9.36
C PRO A 317 -12.22 20.72 -9.71
N ASP A 318 -12.08 20.38 -10.99
CA ASP A 318 -11.01 19.55 -11.54
C ASP A 318 -10.83 18.20 -10.83
N PHE A 319 -11.79 17.73 -10.04
CA PHE A 319 -11.64 16.57 -9.19
C PHE A 319 -12.03 15.28 -9.90
N GLY A 320 -11.13 14.29 -9.88
CA GLY A 320 -11.44 12.92 -10.25
C GLY A 320 -11.09 11.97 -9.12
N GLY A 321 -11.98 11.03 -8.81
CA GLY A 321 -11.73 10.04 -7.77
C GLY A 321 -12.91 9.16 -7.42
N ARG A 322 -12.73 8.45 -6.31
CA ARG A 322 -13.72 7.57 -5.68
C ARG A 322 -14.48 8.34 -4.59
N TRP A 323 -15.34 7.63 -3.86
CA TRP A 323 -16.15 8.25 -2.80
C TRP A 323 -15.30 8.79 -1.63
N ASN A 324 -14.19 8.14 -1.29
CA ASN A 324 -13.35 8.49 -0.14
C ASN A 324 -12.05 9.22 -0.49
N ALA A 325 -11.59 9.19 -1.74
CA ALA A 325 -10.35 9.82 -2.15
C ALA A 325 -10.30 10.16 -3.64
N GLY A 326 -9.61 11.24 -3.99
CA GLY A 326 -9.34 11.62 -5.37
C GLY A 326 -8.31 12.74 -5.48
N SER A 327 -8.03 13.18 -6.69
CA SER A 327 -7.13 14.32 -6.89
C SER A 327 -7.38 15.07 -8.20
N THR A 328 -6.86 16.30 -8.26
CA THR A 328 -6.95 17.13 -9.47
C THR A 328 -6.00 16.69 -10.59
N LYS A 329 -4.98 15.88 -10.29
CA LYS A 329 -4.05 15.35 -11.31
C LYS A 329 -4.77 14.59 -12.44
N ARG A 330 -5.92 13.96 -12.16
CA ARG A 330 -6.73 13.27 -13.18
C ARG A 330 -7.27 14.21 -14.27
N HIS A 331 -7.31 15.51 -13.98
CA HIS A 331 -7.69 16.59 -14.90
C HIS A 331 -6.51 17.54 -15.17
N ALA A 332 -5.28 17.03 -15.14
CA ALA A 332 -4.04 17.77 -15.35
C ALA A 332 -3.76 18.88 -14.30
N GLY A 333 -4.35 18.77 -13.12
CA GLY A 333 -4.17 19.70 -12.01
C GLY A 333 -5.05 20.94 -12.09
N THR A 334 -4.95 21.77 -11.06
CA THR A 334 -5.74 23.00 -10.94
C THR A 334 -4.85 24.23 -10.74
N SER A 335 -5.33 25.37 -11.24
CA SER A 335 -4.73 26.69 -10.97
C SER A 335 -5.39 27.37 -9.76
N ILE A 336 -6.41 26.76 -9.16
CA ILE A 336 -7.07 27.29 -7.96
C ILE A 336 -6.08 27.24 -6.78
N PRO A 337 -5.86 28.35 -6.07
CA PRO A 337 -5.04 28.37 -4.85
C PRO A 337 -5.55 27.40 -3.79
N LEU A 338 -4.65 26.76 -3.03
CA LEU A 338 -5.00 25.76 -2.02
C LEU A 338 -6.02 26.28 -0.99
N GLU A 339 -5.80 27.47 -0.45
CA GLU A 339 -6.69 28.09 0.53
C GLU A 339 -8.10 28.35 -0.03
N GLU A 340 -8.21 28.63 -1.33
CA GLU A 340 -9.50 28.78 -2.00
C GLU A 340 -10.16 27.42 -2.24
N TYR A 341 -9.39 26.44 -2.73
CA TYR A 341 -9.89 25.08 -2.91
C TYR A 341 -10.41 24.46 -1.61
N ALA A 342 -9.69 24.65 -0.50
CA ALA A 342 -10.10 24.17 0.82
C ALA A 342 -11.41 24.81 1.30
N ARG A 343 -11.63 26.10 1.00
CA ARG A 343 -12.92 26.77 1.27
C ARG A 343 -14.05 26.19 0.43
N ILE A 344 -13.83 25.98 -0.88
CA ILE A 344 -14.82 25.35 -1.77
C ILE A 344 -15.22 23.98 -1.22
N VAL A 345 -14.25 23.14 -0.85
CA VAL A 345 -14.53 21.81 -0.27
C VAL A 345 -15.33 21.96 1.02
N ASN A 346 -14.92 22.83 1.95
CA ASN A 346 -15.63 23.03 3.21
C ASN A 346 -17.08 23.50 3.00
N ASP A 347 -17.34 24.38 2.04
CA ASP A 347 -18.69 24.86 1.74
C ASP A 347 -19.57 23.74 1.17
N LYS A 348 -19.03 22.90 0.28
CA LYS A 348 -19.74 21.71 -0.23
C LYS A 348 -20.04 20.71 0.90
N ILE A 349 -19.12 20.52 1.85
CA ILE A 349 -19.35 19.70 3.04
C ILE A 349 -20.47 20.27 3.91
N LYS A 350 -20.46 21.58 4.17
CA LYS A 350 -21.53 22.24 4.95
C LYS A 350 -22.90 22.08 4.27
N GLN A 351 -22.95 22.25 2.95
CA GLN A 351 -24.18 22.04 2.18
C GLN A 351 -24.69 20.59 2.28
N TYR A 352 -23.79 19.60 2.25
CA TYR A 352 -24.15 18.19 2.47
C TYR A 352 -24.75 17.98 3.87
N LEU A 353 -24.07 18.47 4.91
CA LEU A 353 -24.51 18.32 6.30
C LEU A 353 -25.87 19.00 6.56
N ALA A 354 -26.09 20.17 5.98
CA ALA A 354 -27.35 20.90 6.12
C ALA A 354 -28.55 20.20 5.46
N LYS A 355 -28.34 19.26 4.53
CA LYS A 355 -29.41 18.46 3.91
C LYS A 355 -29.76 17.19 4.71
N LYS A 356 -28.91 16.78 5.65
CA LYS A 356 -29.12 15.59 6.49
C LYS A 356 -29.81 15.91 7.81
N ASN A 357 -29.72 17.15 8.27
CA ASN A 357 -30.48 17.69 9.40
C ASN A 357 -31.80 18.26 8.89
#